data_AF-A0A0W8G9G1-F1
#
_entry.id   AF-A0A0W8G9G1-F1
#
_cell.length_a   1.000
_cell.length_b   1.000
_cell.length_c   1.000
_cell.angle_alpha   90.00
_cell.angle_beta   90.00
_cell.angle_gamma   90.00
#
_symmetry.space_group_name_H-M   'P 1'
#
loop_
_entity.id
_entity.type
_entity.pdbx_description
1 polymer ?
#
loop_
_entity_poly.entity_id
_entity_poly.type
_entity_poly.pdbx_seq_one_letter_code
_entity_poly.pdbx_strand_id
1 'polypeptide(L)' 'MFGTRELVIERSPYLIPYRVRGDDVEILRVIHTSRRHTSRRHTSRRHTSRRPPEGW' A
#
# COMPACT_ATOMS: atom_id res chain seq x y z
N MET A 1 17.69 10.17 -7.62
CA MET A 1 17.11 11.50 -7.30
C MET A 1 15.60 11.38 -7.33
N PHE A 2 14.92 11.73 -6.24
CA PHE A 2 13.47 11.56 -6.08
C PHE A 2 12.74 12.73 -6.80
N GLY A 3 11.98 12.43 -7.85
CA GLY A 3 11.26 13.41 -8.68
C GLY A 3 9.74 13.36 -8.52
N THR A 4 9.26 12.71 -7.46
CA THR A 4 7.83 12.59 -7.16
C THR A 4 7.37 13.86 -6.44
N ARG A 5 6.32 14.47 -6.97
CA ARG A 5 5.58 15.60 -6.38
C ARG A 5 4.18 15.12 -6.01
N GLU A 6 3.56 15.79 -5.06
CA GLU A 6 2.19 15.48 -4.65
C GLU A 6 1.27 16.64 -5.01
N LEU A 7 0.14 16.31 -5.62
CA LEU A 7 -0.95 17.25 -5.85
C LEU A 7 -2.07 16.93 -4.86
N VAL A 8 -2.37 17.89 -3.99
CA VAL A 8 -3.51 17.84 -3.07
C VAL A 8 -4.69 18.53 -3.76
N ILE A 9 -5.78 17.78 -3.97
CA ILE A 9 -6.98 18.35 -4.57
C ILE A 9 -7.83 18.95 -3.46
N GLU A 10 -7.79 20.27 -3.34
CA GLU A 10 -8.56 21.00 -2.34
C GLU A 10 -10.05 20.63 -2.37
N ARG A 11 -10.67 20.59 -1.19
CA ARG A 11 -12.09 20.26 -1.00
C ARG A 11 -12.50 18.87 -1.49
N SER A 12 -11.54 17.99 -1.79
CA SER A 12 -11.79 16.58 -2.07
C SER A 12 -10.80 15.68 -1.33
N PRO A 13 -11.16 14.41 -1.05
CA PRO A 13 -10.29 13.49 -0.32
C PRO A 13 -9.28 12.79 -1.24
N TYR A 14 -8.69 13.51 -2.19
CA TYR A 14 -7.78 12.94 -3.17
C TYR A 14 -6.37 13.54 -3.12
N LEU A 15 -5.39 12.66 -3.15
CA LEU A 15 -3.97 12.97 -3.27
C LEU A 15 -3.39 12.23 -4.48
N ILE A 16 -2.69 12.96 -5.33
CA ILE A 16 -2.17 12.45 -6.60
C ILE A 16 -0.65 12.64 -6.60
N PRO A 17 0.14 11.57 -6.36
CA PRO A 17 1.56 11.60 -6.61
C PRO A 17 1.79 11.60 -8.14
N TYR A 18 2.59 12.54 -8.60
CA TYR A 18 2.95 12.70 -10.01
C TYR A 18 4.43 13.02 -10.15
N ARG A 19 4.95 12.96 -11.37
CA ARG A 19 6.29 13.46 -11.71
C ARG A 19 6.25 14.15 -13.06
N VAL A 20 7.16 15.09 -13.27
CA VAL A 20 7.37 15.73 -14.58
C VAL A 20 8.60 15.11 -15.22
N ARG A 21 8.48 14.73 -16.50
CA ARG A 21 9.57 14.18 -17.30
C ARG A 21 9.52 14.79 -18.69
N GLY A 22 10.50 15.63 -19.00
CA GLY A 22 10.42 16.47 -20.20
C GLY A 22 9.15 17.31 -20.14
N ASP A 23 8.32 17.16 -21.17
CA ASP A 23 7.05 17.89 -21.31
C ASP A 23 5.84 17.09 -20.79
N ASP A 24 6.07 15.87 -20.30
CA ASP A 24 5.02 14.99 -19.82
C ASP A 24 4.83 15.05 -18.31
N VAL A 25 3.56 15.01 -17.89
CA VAL A 25 3.16 14.82 -16.50
C VAL A 25 2.67 13.38 -16.31
N GLU A 26 3.47 12.57 -15.61
CA GLU A 26 3.12 11.19 -15.31
C GLU A 26 2.41 11.10 -13.95
N ILE A 27 1.13 10.70 -13.96
CA ILE A 27 0.38 10.38 -12.75
C ILE A 27 0.76 8.96 -12.28
N LEU A 28 1.31 8.86 -11.07
CA LEU A 28 1.78 7.58 -10.53
C LEU A 28 0.65 6.82 -9.83
N ARG A 29 -0.27 7.54 -9.17
CA ARG A 29 -1.43 6.96 -8.46
C ARG A 29 -2.49 8.02 -8.18
N VAL A 30 -3.73 7.58 -8.00
CA VAL A 30 -4.80 8.37 -7.37
C VAL A 30 -5.15 7.72 -6.03
N ILE A 31 -4.97 8.46 -4.92
CA ILE A 31 -5.17 7.95 -3.56
C ILE A 31 -6.38 8.65 -2.95
N HIS A 32 -7.36 7.88 -2.49
CA HIS A 32 -8.49 8.42 -1.71
C HIS A 32 -8.11 8.44 -0.22
N THR A 33 -7.81 9.61 0.33
CA THR A 33 -7.23 9.79 1.67
C THR A 33 -8.23 9.50 2.80
N SER A 34 -9.53 9.74 2.61
CA SER A 34 -10.54 9.41 3.65
C SER A 34 -10.94 7.94 3.71
N ARG A 35 -10.50 7.10 2.76
CA ARG A 35 -10.82 5.67 2.77
C ARG A 35 -9.69 4.90 3.45
N ARG A 36 -10.02 4.15 4.49
CA ARG A 36 -9.06 3.22 5.12
C ARG A 36 -8.76 2.10 4.14
N HIS A 37 -7.54 2.08 3.61
CA HIS A 37 -7.06 1.00 2.76
C HIS A 37 -7.05 -0.30 3.59
N THR A 38 -7.91 -1.26 3.26
CA THR A 38 -7.93 -2.56 3.93
C THR A 38 -6.72 -3.35 3.45
N SER A 39 -5.56 -3.14 4.08
CA SER A 39 -4.43 -4.04 3.91
C SER A 39 -4.80 -5.40 4.49
N ARG A 40 -4.83 -6.40 3.61
CA ARG A 40 -5.22 -7.80 3.88
C ARG A 40 -4.57 -8.33 5.16
N ARG A 41 -5.37 -8.63 6.19
CA ARG A 41 -4.92 -9.35 7.40
C ARG A 41 -4.29 -10.67 6.96
N HIS A 42 -2.97 -10.80 7.05
CA HIS A 42 -2.32 -12.10 6.97
C HIS A 42 -2.56 -12.80 8.30
N THR A 43 -3.62 -13.59 8.38
CA THR A 43 -3.79 -14.54 9.47
C THR A 43 -2.79 -15.66 9.26
N SER A 44 -1.62 -15.56 9.87
CA SER A 44 -0.77 -16.73 10.07
C SER A 44 -1.52 -17.68 11.00
N ARG A 45 -2.18 -18.70 10.43
CA ARG A 45 -2.56 -19.90 11.18
C ARG A 45 -1.25 -20.58 11.56
N ARG A 46 -0.81 -20.39 12.80
CA ARG A 46 0.21 -21.26 13.41
C ARG A 46 -0.31 -22.69 13.36
N HIS A 47 0.23 -23.48 12.45
CA HIS A 47 0.07 -24.94 12.45
C HIS A 47 1.04 -25.49 13.50
N THR A 48 0.64 -25.52 14.77
CA THR A 48 1.34 -26.31 15.78
C THR A 48 0.90 -27.75 15.65
N SER A 49 1.51 -28.51 14.73
CA SER A 49 1.42 -29.97 14.76
C SER A 49 2.55 -30.50 15.63
N ARG A 50 2.18 -30.74 16.88
CA ARG A 50 2.66 -31.76 17.81
C ARG A 50 3.72 -32.71 17.23
N ARG A 51 4.92 -32.71 17.83
CA ARG A 51 5.83 -33.86 17.77
C ARG A 51 5.13 -35.04 18.47
N PRO A 52 5.15 -36.27 17.92
CA PRO A 52 4.73 -37.43 18.67
C PRO A 52 5.80 -37.74 19.75
N PRO A 53 5.42 -38.33 20.90
CA PRO A 53 6.40 -38.83 21.85
C PRO A 53 7.14 -40.03 21.21
N GLU A 54 8.47 -40.00 21.26
CA GLU A 54 9.32 -41.15 20.95
C GLU A 54 9.19 -42.19 22.07
N GLY A 55 8.91 -43.45 21.71
CA GLY A 55 8.87 -44.58 22.64
C GLY A 55 7.82 -45.62 22.27
N TRP A 56 8.20 -46.58 21.43
CA TRP A 56 7.65 -47.94 21.40
C TRP A 56 8.80 -48.90 21.68
#